data_AF-A0A7K4B786-F1
#
_entry.id   AF-A0A7K4B786-F1
#
_cell.length_a   1.000
_cell.length_b   1.000
_cell.length_c   1.000
_cell.angle_alpha   90.00
_cell.angle_beta   90.00
_cell.angle_gamma   90.00
#
_symmetry.space_group_name_H-M   'P 1'
#
loop_
_entity.id
_entity.type
_entity.pdbx_description
1 polymer ?
#
loop_
_entity_poly.entity_id
_entity_poly.type
_entity_poly.pdbx_seq_one_letter_code
_entity_poly.pdbx_strand_id
1 'polypeptide(L)'
;MDYSWDSGTLSLNVFNNGSTSFTSKDFLNMDLFTYDSVNKTRRYSKANCDPFNVTTASDIINKGMWDPSEVLLVNISLTQKPTWAKFVTPNGVTATLTVI
;
A
#
# COMPACT_ATOMS: atom_id res chain seq x y z
N MET A 1 -7.00 2.25 -6.51
CA MET A 1 -6.49 1.45 -5.38
C MET A 1 -7.67 0.65 -4.91
N ASP A 2 -7.50 -0.67 -4.83
CA ASP A 2 -8.56 -1.60 -4.43
C ASP A 2 -8.16 -2.28 -3.12
N TYR A 3 -9.14 -2.83 -2.41
CA TYR A 3 -8.89 -3.52 -1.15
C TYR A 3 -9.63 -4.85 -1.04
N SER A 4 -9.10 -5.73 -0.20
CA SER A 4 -9.82 -6.84 0.40
C SER A 4 -9.54 -6.90 1.89
N TRP A 5 -10.50 -7.43 2.65
CA TRP A 5 -10.37 -7.67 4.08
C TRP A 5 -10.62 -9.14 4.37
N ASP A 6 -9.65 -9.80 4.99
CA ASP A 6 -9.78 -11.18 5.44
C ASP A 6 -9.23 -11.33 6.86
N SER A 7 -10.11 -11.63 7.81
CA SER A 7 -9.77 -12.16 9.14
C SER A 7 -8.62 -11.44 9.86
N GLY A 8 -8.59 -10.10 9.81
CA GLY A 8 -7.54 -9.31 10.46
C GLY A 8 -6.41 -8.85 9.52
N THR A 9 -6.52 -9.09 8.22
CA THR A 9 -5.59 -8.59 7.21
C THR A 9 -6.30 -7.69 6.22
N LEU A 10 -5.79 -6.46 6.06
CA LEU A 10 -6.15 -5.59 4.95
C LEU A 10 -5.11 -5.76 3.85
N SER A 11 -5.57 -6.17 2.67
CA SER A 11 -4.76 -6.23 1.46
C SER A 11 -5.17 -5.08 0.54
N LEU A 12 -4.18 -4.34 0.04
CA LEU A 12 -4.37 -3.21 -0.88
C LEU A 12 -3.62 -3.46 -2.17
N ASN A 13 -4.32 -3.30 -3.29
CA ASN A 13 -3.74 -3.24 -4.62
C ASN A 13 -3.63 -1.77 -5.03
N VAL A 14 -2.40 -1.24 -5.06
CA VAL A 14 -2.11 0.14 -5.43
C VAL A 14 -1.59 0.16 -6.88
N PHE A 15 -2.33 0.80 -7.77
CA PHE A 15 -2.00 0.89 -9.19
C PHE A 15 -1.14 2.13 -9.49
N ASN A 16 -0.04 1.96 -10.22
CA ASN A 16 0.76 3.09 -10.68
C ASN A 16 0.23 3.62 -12.00
N ASN A 17 -0.76 4.51 -11.95
CA ASN A 17 -1.28 5.18 -13.14
C ASN A 17 -0.46 6.43 -13.53
N GLY A 18 0.66 6.67 -12.85
CA GLY A 18 1.55 7.79 -13.13
C GLY A 18 2.65 7.44 -14.14
N SER A 19 3.65 8.30 -14.24
CA SER A 19 4.82 8.14 -15.11
C SER A 19 6.12 7.92 -14.35
N THR A 20 6.06 7.74 -13.02
CA THR A 20 7.23 7.61 -12.15
C THR A 20 7.36 6.18 -11.66
N SER A 21 8.54 5.58 -11.84
CA SER A 21 8.87 4.29 -11.23
C SER A 21 9.42 4.47 -9.82
N PHE A 22 9.12 3.52 -8.94
CA PHE A 22 9.64 3.49 -7.57
C PHE A 22 10.51 2.26 -7.35
N THR A 23 11.70 2.46 -6.81
CA THR A 23 12.66 1.39 -6.52
C THR A 23 12.42 0.74 -5.16
N SER A 24 13.12 -0.35 -4.89
CA SER A 24 13.13 -0.99 -3.57
C SER A 24 13.51 -0.04 -2.41
N LYS A 25 14.35 0.97 -2.67
CA LYS A 25 14.71 2.00 -1.68
C LYS A 25 13.55 2.95 -1.40
N ASP A 26 12.75 3.25 -2.41
CA ASP A 26 11.59 4.13 -2.29
C ASP A 26 10.50 3.51 -1.40
N PHE A 27 10.36 2.18 -1.41
CA PHE A 27 9.39 1.47 -0.58
C PHE A 27 9.61 1.69 0.94
N LEU A 28 10.83 2.01 1.36
CA LEU A 28 11.14 2.34 2.76
C LEU A 28 10.53 3.68 3.21
N ASN A 29 10.24 4.55 2.25
CA ASN A 29 9.69 5.89 2.46
C ASN A 29 8.21 5.98 2.07
N MET A 30 7.57 4.85 1.80
CA MET A 30 6.13 4.77 1.58
C MET A 30 5.40 4.60 2.90
N ASP A 31 4.28 5.29 3.02
CA ASP A 31 3.44 5.25 4.21
C ASP A 31 2.01 4.84 3.87
N LEU A 32 1.43 4.03 4.74
CA LEU A 32 0.03 3.68 4.76
C LEU A 32 -0.57 4.14 6.08
N PHE A 33 -1.62 4.96 5.99
CA PHE A 33 -2.40 5.39 7.13
C PHE A 33 -3.73 4.66 7.12
N THR A 34 -4.17 4.19 8.28
CA THR A 34 -5.52 3.67 8.46
C THR A 34 -6.19 4.35 9.63
N TYR A 35 -7.52 4.26 9.67
CA TYR A 35 -8.30 4.73 10.80
C TYR A 35 -9.42 3.75 11.11
N ASP A 36 -9.64 3.51 12.39
CA ASP A 36 -10.84 2.89 12.91
C ASP A 36 -11.34 3.66 14.14
N SER A 37 -12.55 3.34 14.61
CA SER A 37 -13.18 4.05 15.72
C SER A 37 -12.50 3.83 17.07
N VAL A 38 -11.77 2.73 17.24
CA VAL A 38 -11.18 2.27 18.50
C VAL A 38 -9.75 2.77 18.65
N ASN A 39 -8.92 2.46 17.67
CA ASN A 39 -7.50 2.71 17.61
C ASN A 39 -7.12 4.04 16.96
N LYS A 40 -8.09 4.74 16.37
CA LYS A 40 -7.90 6.00 15.65
C LYS A 40 -6.89 5.83 14.51
N THR A 41 -6.28 6.94 14.10
CA THR A 41 -5.33 6.94 13.00
C THR A 41 -4.03 6.25 13.38
N ARG A 42 -3.59 5.31 12.55
CA ARG A 42 -2.30 4.62 12.67
C ARG A 42 -1.50 4.78 11.39
N ARG A 43 -0.17 4.69 11.52
CA ARG A 43 0.79 4.75 10.43
C ARG A 43 1.53 3.42 10.31
N TYR A 44 1.66 2.95 9.08
CA TYR A 44 2.37 1.74 8.69
C TYR A 44 3.35 2.08 7.58
N SER A 45 4.54 1.49 7.63
CA SER A 45 5.56 1.61 6.60
C SER A 45 6.29 0.28 6.47
N LYS A 46 7.08 0.12 5.41
CA LYS A 46 7.89 -1.10 5.21
C LYS A 46 8.85 -1.39 6.37
N ALA A 47 9.26 -0.38 7.13
CA ALA A 47 10.12 -0.56 8.30
C ALA A 47 9.41 -1.26 9.47
N ASN A 48 8.08 -1.13 9.55
CA ASN A 48 7.28 -1.57 10.70
C ASN A 48 6.29 -2.70 10.34
N CYS A 49 6.14 -3.03 9.06
CA CYS A 49 5.22 -4.04 8.53
C CYS A 49 5.80 -4.68 7.27
N ASP A 50 5.57 -5.99 7.10
CA ASP A 50 5.94 -6.74 5.90
C ASP A 50 4.68 -7.34 5.21
N PRO A 51 4.48 -7.24 3.87
CA PRO A 51 5.26 -6.44 2.92
C PRO A 51 4.46 -5.51 1.99
N PHE A 52 5.15 -4.43 1.63
CA PHE A 52 4.97 -3.64 0.41
C PHE A 52 5.79 -4.34 -0.68
N ASN A 53 5.13 -5.05 -1.59
CA ASN A 53 5.75 -5.82 -2.66
C ASN A 53 5.01 -5.64 -3.99
N VAL A 54 5.74 -5.66 -5.11
CA VAL A 54 5.14 -5.59 -6.44
C VAL A 54 4.63 -6.97 -6.82
N THR A 55 3.47 -7.02 -7.46
CA THR A 55 2.89 -8.29 -7.90
C THR A 55 3.73 -8.85 -9.05
N THR A 56 4.27 -10.06 -8.87
CA THR A 56 5.21 -10.69 -9.81
C THR A 56 4.66 -10.89 -11.22
N ALA A 57 3.34 -11.04 -11.36
CA ALA A 57 2.69 -11.14 -12.67
C ALA A 57 2.72 -9.82 -13.46
N SER A 58 2.88 -8.69 -12.79
CA SER A 58 2.94 -7.35 -13.40
C SER A 58 4.36 -6.80 -13.49
N ASP A 59 5.28 -7.27 -12.64
CA ASP A 59 6.70 -6.88 -12.59
C ASP A 59 7.52 -7.54 -13.72
N ILE A 60 7.47 -6.96 -14.92
CA ILE A 60 8.04 -7.55 -16.14
C ILE A 60 9.32 -6.84 -16.59
N ILE A 61 9.36 -5.51 -16.50
CA ILE A 61 10.42 -4.69 -17.10
C ILE A 61 11.58 -4.50 -16.11
N ASN A 62 11.32 -3.90 -14.94
CA ASN A 62 12.34 -3.64 -13.94
C ASN A 62 12.06 -4.40 -12.63
N LYS A 63 12.56 -5.63 -12.56
CA LYS A 63 12.36 -6.53 -11.41
C LYS A 63 12.61 -5.84 -10.07
N GLY A 64 11.61 -5.89 -9.20
CA GLY A 64 11.64 -5.32 -7.86
C GLY A 64 11.43 -3.80 -7.82
N MET A 65 11.06 -3.18 -8.93
CA MET A 65 10.57 -1.82 -9.01
C MET A 65 9.07 -1.81 -9.24
N TRP A 66 8.41 -0.74 -8.84
CA TRP A 66 7.01 -0.49 -9.12
C TRP A 66 6.92 0.52 -10.26
N ASP A 67 6.86 0.00 -11.49
CA ASP A 67 6.81 0.80 -12.71
C ASP A 67 5.40 1.29 -13.05
N PRO A 68 5.26 2.28 -13.95
CA PRO A 68 3.98 2.64 -14.54
C PRO A 68 3.19 1.42 -15.06
N SER A 69 1.89 1.40 -14.80
CA SER A 69 0.95 0.31 -15.11
C SER A 69 1.10 -0.97 -14.26
N GLU A 70 2.00 -0.99 -13.27
CA GLU A 70 2.15 -2.11 -12.35
C GLU A 70 1.36 -1.91 -11.05
N VAL A 71 1.19 -3.01 -10.32
CA VAL A 71 0.43 -3.07 -9.06
C VAL A 71 1.36 -3.40 -7.90
N LEU A 72 1.38 -2.51 -6.91
CA LEU A 72 1.98 -2.75 -5.61
C LEU A 72 0.94 -3.37 -4.67
N LEU A 73 1.23 -4.56 -4.17
CA LEU A 73 0.47 -5.22 -3.12
C LEU A 73 1.01 -4.77 -1.76
N VAL A 74 0.11 -4.28 -0.91
CA VAL A 74 0.41 -3.92 0.48
C VAL A 74 -0.50 -4.74 1.39
N ASN A 75 0.09 -5.56 2.25
CA ASN A 75 -0.65 -6.33 3.25
C ASN A 75 -0.31 -5.81 4.64
N ILE A 76 -1.33 -5.53 5.45
CA ILE A 76 -1.16 -5.16 6.85
C ILE A 76 -2.09 -5.96 7.75
N SER A 77 -1.54 -6.45 8.86
CA SER A 77 -2.32 -7.10 9.91
C SER A 77 -2.88 -6.05 10.87
N LEU A 78 -4.19 -6.06 11.04
CA LEU A 78 -4.96 -5.13 11.86
C LEU A 78 -5.87 -5.91 12.81
N THR A 79 -6.01 -5.41 14.03
CA THR A 79 -6.93 -6.00 15.01
C THR A 79 -8.40 -5.74 14.68
N GLN A 80 -8.68 -4.73 13.87
CA GLN A 80 -10.03 -4.35 13.43
C GLN A 80 -10.02 -3.89 11.98
N LYS A 81 -11.17 -4.08 11.31
CA LYS A 81 -11.38 -3.57 9.95
C LYS A 81 -11.36 -2.03 10.01
N PRO A 82 -10.47 -1.36 9.27
CA PRO A 82 -10.43 0.10 9.25
C PRO A 82 -11.65 0.66 8.50
N THR A 83 -11.99 1.91 8.76
CA THR A 83 -13.01 2.68 8.02
C THR A 83 -12.43 3.29 6.76
N TRP A 84 -11.16 3.68 6.77
CA TRP A 84 -10.46 4.19 5.60
C TRP A 84 -8.98 3.83 5.62
N ALA A 85 -8.38 3.85 4.44
CA ALA A 85 -6.96 3.68 4.23
C ALA A 85 -6.44 4.76 3.27
N LYS A 86 -5.27 5.32 3.56
CA LYS A 86 -4.57 6.31 2.73
C LYS A 86 -3.12 5.88 2.51
N PHE A 87 -2.78 5.63 1.26
CA PHE A 87 -1.42 5.33 0.81
C PHE A 87 -0.72 6.61 0.35
N VAL A 88 0.56 6.74 0.68
CA VAL A 88 1.40 7.90 0.38
C VAL A 88 2.74 7.43 -0.20
N THR A 89 3.06 7.91 -1.39
CA THR A 89 4.35 7.66 -2.05
C THR A 89 5.42 8.65 -1.54
N PRO A 90 6.73 8.37 -1.75
CA PRO A 90 7.80 9.23 -1.25
C PRO A 90 7.82 10.63 -1.90
N ASN A 91 7.26 10.76 -3.10
CA ASN A 91 7.09 12.05 -3.78
C ASN A 91 5.79 12.79 -3.38
N GLY A 92 5.07 12.30 -2.36
CA GLY A 92 3.90 12.98 -1.79
C GLY A 92 2.58 12.73 -2.52
N VAL A 93 2.56 11.89 -3.56
CA VAL A 93 1.30 11.48 -4.22
C VAL A 93 0.54 10.54 -3.29
N THR A 94 -0.79 10.68 -3.24
CA THR A 94 -1.61 9.92 -2.30
C THR A 94 -2.82 9.28 -2.97
N ALA A 95 -3.20 8.10 -2.48
CA ALA A 95 -4.46 7.45 -2.82
C ALA A 95 -5.22 7.13 -1.53
N THR A 96 -6.52 7.45 -1.49
CA THR A 96 -7.39 7.19 -0.34
C THR A 96 -8.54 6.32 -0.77
N LEU A 97 -8.96 5.38 0.07
CA LEU A 97 -10.21 4.65 -0.10
C LEU A 97 -10.95 4.51 1.23
N THR A 98 -12.28 4.43 1.12
CA THR A 98 -13.16 4.02 2.20
C THR A 98 -13.28 2.50 2.17
N VAL A 99 -13.11 1.88 3.33
CA VAL A 99 -13.22 0.43 3.50
C VAL A 99 -14.63 0.16 4.01
N ILE A 100 -15.51 -0.27 3.10
CA ILE A 100 -16.92 -0.64 3.37
C ILE A 100 -17.01 -2.14 3.66
#